data_AF-A0A1T2Z700-F1
#
_entry.id   AF-A0A1T2Z700-F1
#
_cell.length_a   1.000
_cell.length_b   1.000
_cell.length_c   1.000
_cell.angle_alpha   90.00
_cell.angle_beta   90.00
_cell.angle_gamma   90.00
#
_symmetry.space_group_name_H-M   'P 1'
#
loop_
_entity.id
_entity.type
_entity.pdbx_description
1 polymer ?
#
loop_
_entity_poly.entity_id
_entity_poly.type
_entity_poly.pdbx_seq_one_letter_code
_entity_poly.pdbx_strand_id
1 'polypeptide(L)'
;MNEHTLSMRLERVAANVPFGARLADIGSDHGYLPVAMLRRGLITAALAGEVAAPPFHAAQRTLRDNGLEKNITVRLADGMA
;
A
#
# COMPACT_ATOMS: atom_id res chain seq x y z
N MET A 1 11.99 -7.95 3.23
CA MET A 1 11.41 -6.59 3.23
C MET A 1 10.02 -6.69 3.80
N ASN A 2 9.53 -5.64 4.45
CA ASN A 2 8.19 -5.61 5.05
C ASN A 2 7.70 -4.16 5.17
N GLU A 3 6.52 -3.97 5.74
CA GLU A 3 5.90 -2.67 5.97
C GLU A 3 6.65 -1.76 6.97
N HIS A 4 7.63 -2.30 7.69
CA HIS A 4 8.49 -1.53 8.58
C HIS A 4 9.75 -1.02 7.87
N THR A 5 10.34 -1.88 7.05
CA THR A 5 11.58 -1.61 6.31
C THR A 5 11.33 -1.82 4.82
N LEU A 6 11.06 -0.71 4.13
CA LEU A 6 10.90 -0.68 2.67
C LEU A 6 12.26 -0.77 1.97
N SER A 7 12.24 -1.21 0.70
CA SER A 7 13.46 -1.25 -0.11
C SER A 7 13.92 0.15 -0.45
N MET A 8 15.22 0.31 -0.71
CA MET A 8 15.76 1.56 -1.25
C MET A 8 14.93 2.07 -2.45
N ARG A 9 14.47 1.15 -3.31
CA ARG A 9 13.57 1.47 -4.43
C ARG A 9 12.25 2.06 -3.94
N LEU A 10 11.57 1.40 -3.01
CA LEU A 10 10.28 1.86 -2.48
C LEU A 10 10.40 3.14 -1.62
N GLU A 11 11.48 3.30 -0.86
CA GLU A 11 11.76 4.55 -0.13
C GLU A 11 11.92 5.74 -1.07
N ARG A 12 12.59 5.55 -2.22
CA ARG A 12 12.71 6.60 -3.24
C ARG A 12 11.36 6.95 -3.85
N VAL A 13 10.48 5.97 -4.06
CA VAL A 13 9.10 6.24 -4.50
C VAL A 13 8.33 7.01 -3.43
N ALA A 14 8.36 6.55 -2.17
CA ALA A 14 7.67 7.17 -1.05
C ALA A 14 8.07 8.65 -0.86
N ALA A 15 9.35 8.98 -1.07
CA ALA A 15 9.87 10.34 -0.95
C ALA A 15 9.26 11.35 -1.96
N ASN A 16 8.64 10.87 -3.05
CA ASN A 16 8.00 11.71 -4.04
C ASN A 16 6.49 11.91 -3.79
N VAL A 17 5.92 11.23 -2.80
CA VAL A 17 4.49 11.36 -2.49
C VAL A 17 4.27 12.61 -1.61
N PRO A 18 3.38 13.54 -2.00
CA PRO A 18 3.09 14.72 -1.19
C PRO A 18 2.55 14.35 0.20
N PHE A 19 2.94 15.13 1.21
CA PHE A 19 2.42 14.96 2.56
C PHE A 19 0.89 15.13 2.60
N GLY A 20 0.21 14.21 3.26
CA GLY A 20 -1.25 14.20 3.40
C GLY A 20 -2.01 13.68 2.18
N ALA A 21 -1.31 13.21 1.14
CA ALA A 21 -1.94 12.69 -0.07
C ALA A 21 -2.83 11.46 0.20
N ARG A 22 -3.70 11.18 -0.78
CA ARG A 22 -4.43 9.90 -0.89
C ARG A 22 -3.74 9.09 -1.98
N LEU A 23 -3.18 7.94 -1.63
CA LEU A 23 -2.33 7.14 -2.50
C LEU A 23 -3.12 6.06 -3.24
N ALA A 24 -2.81 5.82 -4.51
CA ALA A 24 -3.15 4.58 -5.20
C ALA A 24 -1.84 3.87 -5.58
N ASP A 25 -1.63 2.67 -5.04
CA ASP A 25 -0.47 1.82 -5.32
C ASP A 25 -0.93 0.64 -6.20
N ILE A 26 -0.46 0.62 -7.44
CA ILE A 26 -0.91 -0.33 -8.47
C ILE A 26 0.11 -1.45 -8.63
N GLY A 27 -0.32 -2.70 -8.44
CA GLY A 27 0.56 -3.85 -8.32
C GLY A 27 1.37 -3.77 -7.04
N SER A 28 0.69 -3.62 -5.90
CA SER A 28 1.35 -3.38 -4.63
C SER A 28 2.19 -4.59 -4.22
N ASP A 29 3.43 -4.33 -3.82
CA ASP A 29 4.31 -5.35 -3.28
C ASP A 29 3.83 -5.72 -1.85
N HIS A 30 2.89 -6.66 -1.79
CA HIS A 30 2.24 -7.16 -0.57
C HIS A 30 1.54 -6.09 0.29
N GLY A 31 1.23 -4.91 -0.25
CA GLY A 31 0.65 -3.80 0.51
C GLY A 31 1.66 -3.04 1.39
N TYR A 32 2.96 -3.28 1.25
CA TYR A 32 3.96 -2.72 2.17
C TYR A 32 4.11 -1.20 2.07
N LEU A 33 4.15 -0.65 0.85
CA LEU A 33 4.29 0.78 0.63
C LEU A 33 3.14 1.58 1.28
N PRO A 34 1.85 1.30 0.99
CA PRO A 34 0.75 2.07 1.56
C PRO A 34 0.68 1.92 3.09
N VAL A 35 0.96 0.74 3.64
CA VAL A 35 1.02 0.54 5.09
C VAL A 35 2.14 1.35 5.73
N ALA A 36 3.36 1.28 5.20
CA ALA A 36 4.50 2.03 5.71
C ALA A 36 4.24 3.55 5.70
N MET A 37 3.71 4.07 4.59
CA MET A 37 3.43 5.50 4.45
C MET A 37 2.33 5.98 5.40
N LEU A 38 1.28 5.18 5.58
CA LEU A 38 0.20 5.53 6.51
C LEU A 38 0.69 5.49 7.97
N ARG A 39 1.47 4.48 8.36
CA ARG A 39 2.05 4.36 9.71
C ARG A 39 3.00 5.51 10.04
N ARG A 40 3.73 6.02 9.05
CA ARG A 40 4.58 7.22 9.16
C ARG A 40 3.80 8.53 9.17
N GLY A 41 2.48 8.49 8.99
CA GLY A 41 1.63 9.69 8.91
C GLY A 41 1.85 10.53 7.66
N LEU A 42 2.42 9.95 6.59
CA LEU A 42 2.75 10.68 5.36
C LEU A 42 1.56 10.81 4.41
N ILE A 43 0.60 9.90 4.51
CA ILE A 43 -0.63 9.87 3.70
C ILE A 43 -1.85 9.77 4.60
N THR A 44 -3.03 10.10 4.07
CA THR A 44 -4.30 10.07 4.82
C THR A 44 -5.15 8.84 4.53
N ALA A 45 -5.00 8.26 3.35
CA ALA A 45 -5.66 7.03 2.92
C ALA A 45 -4.90 6.41 1.74
N ALA A 46 -5.13 5.12 1.48
CA ALA A 46 -4.57 4.45 0.32
C ALA A 46 -5.51 3.44 -0.34
N LEU A 47 -5.24 3.14 -1.61
CA LEU A 47 -5.81 2.03 -2.35
C LEU A 47 -4.65 1.17 -2.89
N ALA A 48 -4.70 -0.14 -2.63
CA ALA A 48 -3.77 -1.12 -3.23
C ALA A 48 -4.51 -1.90 -4.31
N GLY A 49 -4.08 -1.77 -5.57
CA GLY A 49 -4.66 -2.47 -6.71
C GLY A 49 -3.86 -3.72 -7.06
N GLU A 50 -4.53 -4.86 -7.19
CA GLU A 50 -3.91 -6.14 -7.55
C GLU A 50 -4.61 -6.79 -8.74
N VAL A 51 -3.85 -7.36 -9.68
CA VAL A 51 -4.43 -7.99 -10.88
C VAL A 51 -4.92 -9.43 -10.63
N ALA A 52 -4.44 -10.07 -9.57
CA ALA A 52 -4.71 -11.49 -9.29
C ALA A 52 -5.10 -11.74 -7.83
N ALA A 53 -5.87 -12.81 -7.60
CA ALA A 53 -6.35 -13.17 -6.27
C ALA A 53 -5.23 -13.48 -5.25
N PRO A 54 -4.13 -14.19 -5.60
CA PRO A 54 -3.06 -14.45 -4.64
C PRO A 54 -2.40 -13.19 -4.04
N PRO A 55 -1.93 -12.19 -4.84
CA PRO A 55 -1.39 -10.95 -4.29
C PRO A 55 -2.47 -10.10 -3.61
N PHE A 56 -3.71 -10.08 -4.12
CA PHE A 56 -4.85 -9.44 -3.46
C PHE A 56 -5.02 -9.93 -2.02
N HIS A 57 -5.07 -11.24 -1.81
CA HIS A 57 -5.19 -11.81 -0.47
C HIS A 57 -3.96 -11.58 0.40
N ALA A 58 -2.76 -11.51 -0.19
CA ALA A 58 -1.54 -11.17 0.52
C ALA A 58 -1.58 -9.74 1.06
N ALA A 59 -1.94 -8.76 0.22
CA ALA A 59 -2.12 -7.37 0.63
C ALA A 59 -3.20 -7.26 1.71
N GLN A 60 -4.36 -7.90 1.54
CA GLN A 60 -5.42 -7.91 2.55
C GLN A 60 -4.95 -8.46 3.91
N ARG A 61 -4.11 -9.50 3.94
CA ARG A 61 -3.52 -9.99 5.19
C ARG A 61 -2.63 -8.94 5.84
N THR A 62 -1.72 -8.32 5.09
CA THR A 62 -0.86 -7.25 5.60
C THR A 62 -1.66 -6.11 6.22
N LEU A 63 -2.76 -5.69 5.57
CA LEU A 63 -3.65 -4.67 6.13
C LEU A 63 -4.31 -5.10 7.45
N ARG A 64 -4.81 -6.34 7.51
CA ARG A 64 -5.44 -6.89 8.72
C ARG A 64 -4.46 -6.99 9.88
N ASP A 65 -3.28 -7.52 9.62
CA ASP A 65 -2.24 -7.71 10.63
C ASP A 65 -1.76 -6.37 11.22
N ASN A 66 -1.93 -5.28 10.46
CA ASN A 66 -1.63 -3.91 10.90
C ASN A 66 -2.86 -3.12 11.38
N GLY A 67 -4.08 -3.65 11.27
CA GLY A 67 -5.31 -2.97 11.68
C GLY A 67 -5.70 -1.75 10.84
N LEU A 68 -5.28 -1.68 9.56
CA LEU A 68 -5.40 -0.49 8.71
C LEU A 68 -6.51 -0.56 7.65
N GLU A 69 -7.40 -1.55 7.74
CA GLU A 69 -8.50 -1.78 6.79
C GLU A 69 -9.47 -0.60 6.66
N LYS A 70 -9.52 0.29 7.66
CA LYS A 70 -10.35 1.51 7.63
C LYS A 70 -9.77 2.62 6.75
N ASN A 71 -8.46 2.62 6.55
CA ASN A 71 -7.72 3.68 5.87
C ASN A 71 -7.17 3.23 4.52
N ILE A 72 -6.95 1.93 4.36
CA ILE A 72 -6.42 1.33 3.14
C ILE A 72 -7.44 0.34 2.59
N THR A 73 -7.74 0.43 1.30
CA THR A 73 -8.61 -0.53 0.61
C THR A 73 -7.80 -1.32 -0.40
N VAL A 74 -7.95 -2.65 -0.43
CA VAL A 74 -7.38 -3.48 -1.50
C VAL A 74 -8.47 -3.72 -2.55
N ARG A 75 -8.15 -3.54 -3.84
CA ARG A 75 -9.04 -3.83 -4.96
C ARG A 75 -8.39 -4.82 -5.91
N LEU A 76 -9.17 -5.79 -6.38
CA LEU A 76 -8.79 -6.63 -7.51
C LEU A 76 -9.12 -5.85 -8.79
N ALA A 77 -8.11 -5.42 -9.53
CA ALA A 77 -8.22 -4.60 -10.73
C ALA A 77 -7.00 -4.79 -11.64
N ASP A 78 -7.21 -4.69 -12.95
CA ASP A 78 -6.12 -4.61 -13.93
C ASP A 78 -5.74 -3.14 -14.16
N GLY A 79 -4.73 -2.68 -13.42
CA GLY A 79 -4.30 -1.28 -13.48
C GLY A 79 -5.34 -0.32 -12.89
N MET A 80 -5.82 0.62 -13.71
CA MET A 80 -6.81 1.64 -13.33
C MET A 80 -8.24 1.35 -13.84
N ALA A 81 -8.47 0.15 -14.38
CA ALA A 81 -9.77 -0.27 -14.91
C ALA A 81 -10.85 -0.43 -13.83
#